data_AF-U9TYB5-F1
#
_entry.id   AF-U9TYB5-F1
#
_cell.length_a   1.000
_cell.length_b   1.000
_cell.length_c   1.000
_cell.angle_alpha   90.00
_cell.angle_beta   90.00
_cell.angle_gamma   90.00
#
_symmetry.space_group_name_H-M   'P 1'
#
loop_
_entity.id
_entity.type
_entity.pdbx_description
1 polymer ?
#
loop_
_entity_poly.entity_id
_entity_poly.type
_entity_poly.pdbx_seq_one_letter_code
_entity_poly.pdbx_strand_id
1 'polypeptide(L)'
;MEFLFGEIKPPSNSTSINKGIIKLAEFTKGSLDLIINSYGYVDGLETYGVLIYGNEIKIFSMDLTFDGLYRYNQLSKILLPTENANFLNILTVISTFYSLLERIRSTIVTMNSSKPLSSSGHLYCRKSNSSPKKIRVPIVRV
;
A
#
# COMPACT_ATOMS: atom_id res chain seq x y z
N MET A 1 -12.29 6.83 -2.90
CA MET A 1 -11.34 7.85 -3.40
C MET A 1 -10.12 7.07 -3.87
N GLU A 2 -9.97 6.87 -5.18
CA GLU A 2 -8.77 6.23 -5.76
C GLU A 2 -7.70 7.32 -5.93
N PHE A 3 -6.54 7.13 -5.29
CA PHE A 3 -5.37 7.97 -5.52
C PHE A 3 -4.47 7.27 -6.53
N LEU A 4 -4.34 7.87 -7.70
CA LEU A 4 -3.36 7.47 -8.70
C LEU A 4 -2.20 8.46 -8.64
N PHE A 5 -0.98 8.00 -8.35
CA PHE A 5 0.19 8.89 -8.35
C PHE A 5 1.37 8.32 -9.11
N GLY A 6 1.88 9.14 -10.04
CA GLY A 6 3.26 9.10 -10.50
C GLY A 6 4.22 9.74 -9.49
N GLU A 7 5.51 9.62 -9.78
CA GLU A 7 6.70 10.12 -9.06
C GLU A 7 6.44 10.92 -7.76
N ILE A 8 6.84 10.34 -6.62
CA ILE A 8 6.78 10.98 -5.30
C ILE A 8 7.82 12.11 -5.27
N LYS A 9 7.40 13.34 -5.60
CA LYS A 9 8.23 14.52 -5.39
C LYS A 9 8.10 15.00 -3.93
N PRO A 10 9.20 15.34 -3.25
CA PRO A 10 9.13 15.89 -1.90
C PRO A 10 8.36 17.23 -1.94
N PRO A 11 7.45 17.49 -0.98
CA PRO A 11 6.71 18.75 -0.92
C PRO A 11 7.67 19.90 -0.63
N SER A 12 7.44 21.03 -1.30
CA SER A 12 8.24 22.25 -1.16
C SER A 12 8.23 22.85 0.25
N ASN A 13 7.20 22.54 1.05
CA ASN A 13 7.09 22.91 2.47
C ASN A 13 6.73 21.67 3.30
N SER A 14 7.70 21.06 3.97
CA SER A 14 7.50 19.79 4.69
C SER A 14 7.24 20.02 6.19
N THR A 15 6.00 19.83 6.64
CA THR A 15 5.73 19.48 8.04
C THR A 15 6.31 18.08 8.33
N SER A 16 6.62 17.76 9.59
CA SER A 16 7.16 16.44 10.00
C SER A 16 6.29 15.26 9.54
N ILE A 17 4.97 15.49 9.46
CA ILE A 17 3.96 14.52 9.00
C ILE A 17 4.18 14.14 7.53
N ASN A 18 4.43 15.13 6.65
CA ASN A 18 4.67 14.88 5.23
C ASN A 18 5.94 14.04 5.01
N LYS A 19 6.99 14.26 5.81
CA LYS A 19 8.21 13.43 5.79
C LYS A 19 7.92 11.99 6.22
N GLY A 20 7.05 11.79 7.21
CA GLY A 20 6.66 10.45 7.67
C GLY A 20 5.90 9.65 6.61
N ILE A 21 4.98 10.29 5.90
CA ILE A 21 4.22 9.65 4.81
C ILE A 21 5.14 9.24 3.65
N ILE A 22 6.10 10.10 3.27
CA ILE A 22 7.07 9.77 2.22
C ILE A 22 7.91 8.56 2.63
N LYS A 23 8.43 8.54 3.85
CA LYS A 23 9.20 7.38 4.37
C LYS A 23 8.39 6.09 4.36
N LEU A 24 7.09 6.15 4.68
CA LEU A 24 6.22 4.98 4.63
C LEU A 24 5.97 4.50 3.20
N ALA A 25 5.78 5.42 2.26
CA ALA A 25 5.64 5.09 0.85
C ALA A 25 6.93 4.50 0.28
N GLU A 26 8.10 5.05 0.63
CA GLU A 26 9.41 4.50 0.26
C GLU A 26 9.64 3.11 0.86
N PHE A 27 9.28 2.90 2.13
CA PHE A 27 9.36 1.60 2.80
C PHE A 27 8.48 0.55 2.11
N THR A 28 7.21 0.87 1.84
CA THR A 28 6.27 -0.06 1.19
C THR A 28 6.68 -0.37 -0.25
N LYS A 29 7.15 0.64 -1.00
CA LYS A 29 7.76 0.47 -2.32
C LYS A 29 8.97 -0.45 -2.27
N GLY A 30 9.95 -0.14 -1.43
CA GLY A 30 11.18 -0.92 -1.31
C GLY A 30 10.92 -2.36 -0.89
N SER A 31 9.93 -2.57 -0.03
CA SER A 31 9.48 -3.91 0.37
C SER A 31 8.86 -4.67 -0.80
N LEU A 32 8.05 -4.00 -1.63
CA LEU A 32 7.44 -4.62 -2.81
C LEU A 32 8.50 -4.97 -3.85
N ASP A 33 9.44 -4.07 -4.09
CA ASP A 33 10.59 -4.27 -4.98
C ASP A 33 11.44 -5.45 -4.52
N LEU A 34 11.70 -5.57 -3.21
CA LEU A 34 12.45 -6.70 -2.64
C LEU A 34 11.74 -8.03 -2.92
N ILE A 35 10.42 -8.09 -2.72
CA ILE A 35 9.63 -9.31 -2.98
C ILE A 35 9.67 -9.66 -4.47
N ILE A 36 9.44 -8.67 -5.36
CA ILE A 36 9.47 -8.86 -6.81
C ILE A 36 10.85 -9.33 -7.27
N ASN A 37 11.93 -8.73 -6.77
CA ASN A 37 13.29 -9.10 -7.15
C ASN A 37 13.66 -10.51 -6.65
N SER A 38 13.07 -10.95 -5.53
CA SER A 38 13.38 -12.27 -4.94
C SER A 38 12.55 -13.40 -5.53
N TYR A 39 11.29 -13.14 -5.90
CA TYR A 39 10.31 -14.17 -6.24
C TYR A 39 9.60 -13.96 -7.58
N GLY A 40 9.86 -12.86 -8.27
CA GLY A 40 9.10 -12.42 -9.44
C GLY A 40 7.82 -11.68 -9.05
N TYR A 41 7.21 -11.01 -10.04
CA TYR A 41 5.92 -10.36 -9.88
C TYR A 41 4.77 -11.35 -10.10
N VAL A 42 3.71 -11.21 -9.31
CA VAL A 42 2.49 -12.01 -9.39
C VAL A 42 1.29 -11.06 -9.34
N ASP A 43 0.25 -11.34 -10.11
CA ASP A 43 -0.98 -10.57 -10.05
C ASP A 43 -1.60 -10.61 -8.64
N GLY A 44 -1.99 -9.44 -8.12
CA GLY A 44 -2.49 -9.31 -6.75
C GLY A 44 -1.39 -9.21 -5.68
N LEU A 45 -0.12 -9.08 -6.08
CA LEU A 45 0.96 -8.79 -5.15
C LEU A 45 0.84 -7.36 -4.59
N GLU A 46 0.89 -7.26 -3.26
CA GLU A 46 0.83 -6.01 -2.53
C GLU A 46 1.65 -6.09 -1.24
N THR A 47 2.21 -4.96 -0.82
CA THR A 47 2.82 -4.79 0.50
C THR A 47 1.97 -3.88 1.37
N TYR A 48 2.17 -3.95 2.68
CA TYR A 48 1.32 -3.26 3.64
C TYR A 48 2.14 -2.38 4.57
N GLY A 49 1.55 -1.26 4.98
CA GLY A 49 2.13 -0.33 5.94
C GLY A 49 1.10 0.09 6.96
N VAL A 50 1.52 0.20 8.22
CA VAL A 50 0.68 0.73 9.30
C VAL A 50 1.33 2.01 9.83
N LEU A 51 0.57 3.09 9.86
CA LEU A 51 0.96 4.35 10.45
C LEU A 51 0.14 4.59 11.71
N ILE A 52 0.81 4.80 12.83
CA ILE A 52 0.18 5.19 14.09
C ILE A 52 0.67 6.59 14.42
N TYR A 53 -0.26 7.53 14.58
CA TYR A 53 0.07 8.91 14.98
C TYR A 53 -0.98 9.45 15.94
N GLY A 54 -0.57 9.73 17.17
CA GLY A 54 -1.50 10.07 18.25
C GLY A 54 -2.48 8.92 18.50
N ASN A 55 -3.78 9.21 18.47
CA ASN A 55 -4.85 8.23 18.59
C ASN A 55 -5.36 7.72 17.24
N GLU A 56 -4.66 7.96 16.12
CA GLU A 56 -5.12 7.50 14.82
C GLU A 56 -4.20 6.42 14.24
N ILE A 57 -4.82 5.36 13.71
CA ILE A 57 -4.18 4.29 12.96
C ILE A 57 -4.65 4.37 11.52
N LYS A 58 -3.71 4.45 10.58
CA LYS A 58 -3.96 4.26 9.15
C LYS A 58 -3.27 3.01 8.65
N ILE A 59 -3.99 2.22 7.88
CA ILE A 59 -3.48 1.02 7.23
C ILE A 59 -3.45 1.30 5.73
N PHE A 60 -2.34 0.97 5.10
CA PHE A 60 -2.09 1.18 3.69
C PHE A 60 -1.64 -0.10 3.01
N SER A 61 -1.91 -0.19 1.71
CA SER A 61 -1.20 -1.11 0.83
C SER A 61 -0.54 -0.38 -0.32
N MET A 62 0.51 -1.00 -0.85
CA MET A 62 1.12 -0.62 -2.12
C MET A 62 1.09 -1.82 -3.04
N ASP A 63 0.49 -1.64 -4.21
CA ASP A 63 0.48 -2.64 -5.26
C ASP A 63 1.12 -2.07 -6.53
N LEU A 64 1.41 -2.97 -7.47
CA LEU A 64 1.98 -2.61 -8.77
C LEU A 64 1.09 -3.18 -9.87
N THR A 65 -0.24 -3.06 -9.70
CA THR A 65 -1.25 -3.60 -10.62
C THR A 65 -1.10 -3.03 -12.03
N PHE A 66 -0.69 -1.76 -12.14
CA PHE A 66 -0.45 -1.08 -13.41
C PHE A 66 1.04 -1.11 -13.75
N ASP A 67 1.34 -1.26 -15.04
CA ASP A 67 2.72 -1.31 -15.50
C ASP A 67 3.49 -0.03 -15.15
N GLY A 68 4.63 -0.21 -14.47
CA GLY A 68 5.49 0.88 -13.99
C GLY A 68 4.89 1.84 -12.97
N LEU A 69 3.67 1.60 -12.46
CA LEU A 69 2.95 2.55 -11.60
C LEU A 69 2.56 1.94 -10.25
N TYR A 70 3.30 2.32 -9.20
CA TYR A 70 2.97 1.96 -7.83
C TYR A 70 1.68 2.65 -7.42
N ARG A 71 0.68 1.86 -7.04
CA ARG A 71 -0.58 2.38 -6.50
C ARG A 71 -0.54 2.28 -4.99
N TYR A 72 -0.61 3.44 -4.34
CA TYR A 72 -0.71 3.54 -2.88
C TYR A 72 -2.17 3.67 -2.45
N ASN A 73 -2.67 2.70 -1.69
CA ASN A 73 -4.05 2.62 -1.25
C ASN A 73 -4.14 2.82 0.26
N GLN A 74 -5.01 3.70 0.74
CA GLN A 74 -5.41 3.70 2.15
C GLN A 74 -6.52 2.67 2.35
N LEU A 75 -6.22 1.59 3.05
CA LEU A 75 -7.15 0.50 3.34
C LEU A 75 -8.09 0.83 4.49
N SER A 76 -7.56 1.49 5.54
CA SER A 76 -8.36 1.86 6.70
C SER A 76 -7.80 3.08 7.42
N LYS A 77 -8.68 3.75 8.16
CA LYS A 77 -8.40 4.87 9.05
C LYS A 77 -9.26 4.68 10.30
N ILE A 78 -8.65 4.49 11.46
CA ILE A 78 -9.32 4.14 12.71
C ILE A 78 -8.83 5.07 13.81
N LEU A 79 -9.73 5.48 14.69
CA LEU A 79 -9.40 6.20 15.92
C LEU A 79 -9.35 5.22 17.09
N LEU A 80 -8.25 5.23 17.82
CA LEU A 80 -8.09 4.55 19.09
C LEU A 80 -8.99 5.22 20.15
N PRO A 81 -9.67 4.43 20.98
CA PRO A 81 -10.45 4.97 22.07
C PRO A 81 -9.52 5.64 23.09
N THR A 82 -9.73 6.93 23.32
CA THR A 82 -8.99 7.73 24.31
C THR A 82 -9.71 7.87 25.63
N GLU A 83 -10.99 7.47 25.67
CA GLU A 83 -11.85 7.53 26.86
C GLU A 83 -12.50 6.18 27.08
N ASN A 84 -12.74 5.83 28.35
CA ASN A 84 -13.35 4.55 28.73
C ASN A 84 -14.74 4.34 28.10
N ALA A 85 -15.51 5.41 27.88
CA ALA A 85 -16.82 5.36 27.23
C ALA A 85 -16.74 4.87 25.77
N ASN A 86 -15.57 4.96 25.14
CA ASN A 86 -15.33 4.54 23.76
C ASN A 86 -14.75 3.13 23.66
N PHE A 87 -14.71 2.35 24.75
CA PHE A 87 -14.10 1.02 24.77
C PHE A 87 -14.62 0.10 23.65
N LEU A 88 -15.90 0.19 23.26
CA LEU A 88 -16.46 -0.62 22.16
C LEU A 88 -15.77 -0.38 20.80
N ASN A 89 -15.14 0.79 20.60
CA ASN A 89 -14.36 1.06 19.37
C ASN A 89 -13.12 0.15 19.26
N ILE A 90 -12.69 -0.49 20.36
CA ILE A 90 -11.61 -1.48 20.32
C ILE A 90 -11.97 -2.67 19.43
N LEU A 91 -13.25 -3.06 19.36
CA LEU A 91 -13.70 -4.16 18.53
C LEU A 91 -13.49 -3.84 17.04
N THR A 92 -13.73 -2.59 16.64
CA THR A 92 -13.45 -2.12 15.28
C THR A 92 -11.95 -2.11 14.98
N VAL A 93 -11.12 -1.69 15.94
CA VAL A 93 -9.65 -1.74 15.81
C VAL A 93 -9.22 -3.19 15.57
N ILE A 94 -9.62 -4.12 16.45
CA ILE A 94 -9.28 -5.54 16.35
C ILE A 94 -9.76 -6.13 15.03
N SER A 95 -11.01 -5.88 14.64
CA SER A 95 -11.60 -6.38 13.40
C SER A 95 -10.83 -5.89 12.16
N THR A 96 -10.35 -4.63 12.17
CA THR A 96 -9.58 -4.11 11.04
C THR A 96 -8.20 -4.78 10.95
N PHE A 97 -7.50 -4.96 12.08
CA PHE A 97 -6.22 -5.69 12.06
C PHE A 97 -6.38 -7.15 11.66
N TYR A 98 -7.48 -7.80 12.07
CA TYR A 98 -7.78 -9.16 11.62
C TYR A 98 -8.05 -9.20 10.11
N SER A 99 -8.78 -8.23 9.58
CA SER A 99 -9.01 -8.11 8.13
C SER A 99 -7.71 -7.89 7.35
N LEU A 100 -6.78 -7.09 7.90
CA LEU A 100 -5.45 -6.93 7.33
C LEU A 100 -4.67 -8.25 7.32
N LEU A 101 -4.72 -9.01 8.42
CA LEU A 101 -4.06 -10.31 8.52
C LEU A 101 -4.58 -11.30 7.46
N GLU A 102 -5.91 -11.38 7.27
CA GLU A 102 -6.51 -12.23 6.24
C GLU A 102 -6.08 -11.82 4.83
N ARG A 103 -5.97 -10.51 4.58
CA ARG A 103 -5.48 -9.99 3.29
C ARG A 103 -4.02 -10.37 3.05
N ILE A 104 -3.15 -10.23 4.06
CA ILE A 104 -1.74 -10.66 4.00
C ILE A 104 -1.65 -12.16 3.71
N ARG A 105 -2.45 -12.99 4.41
CA ARG A 105 -2.51 -14.44 4.17
C ARG A 105 -2.90 -14.74 2.74
N SER A 106 -3.90 -14.06 2.19
CA SER A 106 -4.30 -14.20 0.80
C SER A 106 -3.17 -13.83 -0.16
N THR A 107 -2.44 -12.73 0.06
CA THR A 107 -1.27 -12.36 -0.75
C THR A 107 -0.19 -13.44 -0.72
N ILE A 108 0.11 -14.01 0.46
CA ILE A 108 1.09 -15.11 0.59
C ILE A 108 0.64 -16.37 -0.16
N VAL A 109 -0.64 -16.73 -0.08
CA VAL A 109 -1.19 -17.88 -0.83
C VAL A 109 -1.04 -17.65 -2.33
N THR A 110 -1.36 -16.45 -2.82
CA THR A 110 -1.17 -16.06 -4.22
C THR A 110 0.29 -16.18 -4.65
N MET A 111 1.24 -15.69 -3.83
CA MET A 111 2.67 -15.81 -4.12
C MET A 111 3.15 -17.28 -4.19
N ASN A 112 2.63 -18.14 -3.32
CA ASN A 112 3.02 -19.54 -3.27
C ASN A 112 2.44 -20.36 -4.42
N SER A 113 1.21 -20.05 -4.86
CA SER A 113 0.55 -20.76 -5.96
C SER A 113 1.09 -20.40 -7.34
N SER A 114 1.70 -19.22 -7.47
CA SER A 114 2.26 -18.68 -8.71
C SER A 114 3.75 -18.98 -8.92
N LYS A 115 4.39 -19.81 -8.09
CA LYS A 115 5.80 -20.19 -8.28
C LYS A 115 6.01 -20.83 -9.66
N PRO A 116 6.86 -20.28 -10.54
CA PRO A 116 7.12 -20.89 -11.83
C PRO A 116 8.01 -22.13 -11.66
N LEU A 117 7.62 -23.26 -12.26
CA LEU A 117 8.54 -24.34 -12.62
C LEU A 117 9.44 -23.83 -13.76
N SER A 118 10.44 -22.99 -13.48
CA SER A 118 11.70 -22.93 -14.26
C SER A 118 12.54 -21.72 -13.87
N SER A 119 13.85 -21.96 -13.88
CA SER A 119 14.94 -21.04 -13.57
C SER A 119 15.30 -20.08 -14.71
N SER A 120 14.39 -19.76 -15.64
CA SER A 120 14.68 -18.75 -16.65
C SER A 120 14.31 -17.37 -16.13
N GLY A 121 15.31 -16.51 -15.90
CA GLY A 121 15.17 -15.15 -15.39
C GLY A 121 13.94 -14.44 -15.95
N HIS A 122 12.93 -14.27 -15.09
CA HIS A 122 11.69 -13.63 -15.48
C HIS A 122 11.95 -12.12 -15.59
N LEU A 123 12.14 -11.68 -16.84
CA LEU A 123 11.88 -10.31 -17.27
C LEU A 123 10.54 -9.84 -16.68
N TYR A 124 10.49 -8.58 -16.25
CA TYR A 124 9.27 -7.83 -15.94
C TYR A 124 8.31 -7.90 -17.14
N CYS A 125 7.55 -8.98 -17.27
CA CYS A 125 6.62 -9.16 -18.38
C CYS A 125 5.24 -9.41 -17.79
N ARG A 126 4.48 -8.33 -17.63
CA ARG A 126 3.10 -8.37 -17.16
C ARG A 126 2.14 -8.49 -18.32
N LYS A 127 0.96 -9.02 -18.03
CA LYS A 127 -0.20 -8.81 -18.91
C LYS A 127 -0.47 -7.30 -18.91
N SER A 128 -0.23 -6.65 -20.04
CA SER A 128 -0.52 -5.23 -20.24
C SER A 128 -2.00 -5.00 -19.96
N ASN A 129 -2.32 -4.39 -18.82
CA ASN A 129 -3.59 -3.70 -18.65
C ASN A 129 -3.43 -2.29 -19.18
N SER A 130 -4.48 -1.73 -19.77
CA SER A 130 -4.45 -0.34 -20.23
C SER A 130 -4.06 0.55 -19.05
N SER A 131 -2.94 1.28 -19.15
CA SER A 131 -2.54 2.23 -18.13
C SER A 131 -3.71 3.17 -17.83
N PRO A 132 -3.90 3.59 -16.57
CA PRO A 132 -4.98 4.50 -16.21
C PRO A 132 -4.93 5.76 -17.08
N LYS A 133 -6.09 6.24 -17.54
CA LYS A 133 -6.15 7.49 -18.33
C LYS A 133 -5.61 8.63 -17.47
N LYS A 134 -4.62 9.36 -17.99
CA LYS A 134 -4.12 10.58 -17.36
C LYS A 134 -5.29 11.56 -17.17
N ILE A 135 -5.61 11.87 -15.93
CA ILE A 135 -6.59 12.89 -15.55
C ILE A 135 -5.85 14.15 -15.08
N ARG A 136 -6.27 15.33 -15.54
CA ARG A 136 -5.76 16.60 -15.03
C ARG A 136 -6.36 16.84 -13.65
N VAL A 137 -5.55 16.73 -12.60
CA VAL A 137 -5.94 17.13 -11.25
C VAL A 137 -5.68 18.64 -11.11
N PRO A 138 -6.70 19.48 -10.90
CA PRO A 138 -6.48 20.90 -10.66
C PRO A 138 -5.72 21.08 -9.33
N ILE A 139 -4.59 21.77 -9.38
CA ILE A 139 -3.84 22.15 -8.17
C ILE A 139 -4.61 23.27 -7.50
N VAL A 140 -5.30 22.97 -6.41
CA VAL A 140 -5.87 24.00 -5.53
C VAL A 140 -4.73 24.60 -4.73
N ARG A 141 -4.40 25.87 -4.99
CA ARG A 141 -3.50 26.64 -4.15
C ARG A 141 -4.26 27.01 -2.86
N VAL A 142 -3.75 26.56 -1.71
CA VAL A 142 -4.18 26.99 -0.37
C VAL A 142 -3.19 28.01 0.14
#